data_AF-A0A9P6Y6A9-F1
#
_entry.id   AF-A0A9P6Y6A9-F1
#
_cell.length_a   1.000
_cell.length_b   1.000
_cell.length_c   1.000
_cell.angle_alpha   90.00
_cell.angle_beta   90.00
_cell.angle_gamma   90.00
#
_symmetry.space_group_name_H-M   'P 1'
#
loop_
_entity.id
_entity.type
_entity.pdbx_description
1 polymer ?
#
loop_
_entity_poly.entity_id
_entity_poly.type
_entity_poly.pdbx_seq_one_letter_code
_entity_poly.pdbx_strand_id
1 'polypeptide(L)'
;MSILYLPLVLDELYPPNDDLIRQTVSLAITEKAKRLVIGIKSQEIKTHAHCLDAIWDKMQTVLGHLYVAQLNVAYEANAPLFDCNVVFEDVCGYFIHLEPNLTKVCLPEKDMDQVKKWNEARKEIGLNVLEVHGMSRHPTTPVQPSHQKKASDIVDDDCVGV
;
A
#
# COMPACT_ATOMS: atom_id res chain seq x y z
N MET A 1 -13.29 2.23 18.02
CA MET A 1 -12.75 1.35 16.97
C MET A 1 -11.69 2.14 16.21
N SER A 2 -10.53 1.54 15.96
CA SER A 2 -9.38 2.23 15.35
C SER A 2 -9.58 2.45 13.85
N ILE A 3 -9.02 3.53 13.33
CA ILE A 3 -8.81 3.76 11.90
C ILE A 3 -7.31 3.90 11.70
N LEU A 4 -6.76 3.07 10.83
CA LEU A 4 -5.35 3.06 10.50
C LEU A 4 -5.10 3.85 9.23
N TYR A 5 -3.94 4.48 9.14
CA TYR A 5 -3.50 5.24 7.98
C TYR A 5 -2.11 4.81 7.52
N LEU A 6 -1.99 4.55 6.22
CA LEU A 6 -0.74 4.28 5.53
C LEU A 6 -0.44 5.44 4.57
N PRO A 7 0.47 6.37 4.92
CA PRO A 7 1.00 7.34 3.97
C PRO A 7 1.97 6.66 3.00
N LEU A 8 1.69 6.79 1.70
CA LEU A 8 2.58 6.41 0.61
C LEU A 8 3.01 7.66 -0.14
N VAL A 9 4.32 7.82 -0.32
CA VAL A 9 4.91 8.85 -1.17
C VAL A 9 5.52 8.15 -2.37
N LEU A 10 5.02 8.45 -3.56
CA LEU A 10 5.43 7.86 -4.82
C LEU A 10 5.99 8.95 -5.73
N ASP A 11 7.25 8.79 -6.16
CA ASP A 11 7.87 9.76 -7.07
C ASP A 11 7.13 9.81 -8.42
N GLU A 12 6.76 8.64 -8.93
CA GLU A 12 5.92 8.44 -10.12
C GLU A 12 4.79 7.45 -9.79
N LEU A 13 3.70 7.45 -10.57
CA LEU A 13 2.56 6.54 -10.41
C LEU A 13 2.87 5.13 -10.93
N TYR A 14 3.84 4.50 -10.29
CA TYR A 14 4.12 3.08 -10.41
C TYR A 14 3.53 2.30 -9.25
N PRO A 15 3.29 0.98 -9.44
CA PRO A 15 2.86 0.10 -8.37
C PRO A 15 3.73 0.26 -7.10
N PRO A 16 3.12 0.60 -5.96
CA PRO A 16 3.83 0.72 -4.69
C PRO A 16 4.32 -0.64 -4.19
N ASN A 17 5.28 -0.63 -3.27
CA ASN A 17 5.82 -1.85 -2.66
C ASN A 17 4.73 -2.64 -1.90
N ASP A 18 4.45 -3.86 -2.37
CA ASP A 18 3.48 -4.80 -1.82
C ASP A 18 3.69 -5.10 -0.35
N ASP A 19 4.93 -5.22 0.13
CA ASP A 19 5.21 -5.66 1.49
C ASP A 19 4.64 -4.69 2.52
N LEU A 20 4.73 -3.39 2.26
CA LEU A 20 4.23 -2.36 3.17
C LEU A 20 2.69 -2.37 3.21
N ILE A 21 2.05 -2.60 2.06
CA ILE A 21 0.59 -2.71 1.97
C ILE A 21 0.15 -3.98 2.72
N ARG A 22 0.78 -5.12 2.43
CA ARG A 22 0.47 -6.41 3.04
C ARG A 22 0.62 -6.37 4.55
N GLN A 23 1.74 -5.86 5.06
CA GLN A 23 1.98 -5.70 6.50
C GLN A 23 0.91 -4.82 7.15
N THR A 24 0.54 -3.70 6.52
CA THR A 24 -0.45 -2.78 7.10
C THR A 24 -1.86 -3.37 7.09
N VAL A 25 -2.24 -4.07 6.01
CA VAL A 25 -3.53 -4.74 5.92
C VAL A 25 -3.62 -5.85 6.97
N SER A 26 -2.58 -6.68 7.10
CA SER A 26 -2.49 -7.71 8.14
C SER A 26 -2.65 -7.09 9.53
N LEU A 27 -1.90 -6.03 9.84
CA LEU A 27 -2.00 -5.34 11.12
C LEU A 27 -3.42 -4.83 11.39
N ALA A 28 -4.04 -4.17 10.40
CA ALA A 28 -5.36 -3.59 10.56
C ALA A 28 -6.44 -4.66 10.78
N ILE A 29 -6.33 -5.82 10.13
CA ILE A 29 -7.22 -6.95 10.36
C ILE A 29 -6.99 -7.55 11.76
N THR A 30 -5.72 -7.78 12.15
CA THR A 30 -5.37 -8.32 13.47
C THR A 30 -5.85 -7.43 14.61
N GLU A 31 -5.74 -6.11 14.45
CA GLU A 31 -6.22 -5.12 15.42
C GLU A 31 -7.74 -4.91 15.39
N LYS A 32 -8.46 -5.60 14.49
CA LYS A 32 -9.91 -5.39 14.26
C LYS A 32 -10.23 -3.92 14.01
N ALA A 33 -9.37 -3.26 13.22
CA ALA A 33 -9.58 -1.88 12.81
C ALA A 33 -10.91 -1.77 12.06
N LYS A 34 -11.59 -0.63 12.23
CA LYS A 34 -12.81 -0.34 11.48
C LYS A 34 -12.52 -0.19 9.99
N ARG A 35 -11.38 0.43 9.67
CA ARG A 35 -10.95 0.77 8.31
C ARG A 35 -9.44 1.00 8.25
N LEU A 36 -8.85 0.68 7.10
CA LEU A 36 -7.54 1.19 6.67
C LEU A 36 -7.73 2.30 5.63
N VAL A 37 -6.98 3.40 5.76
CA VAL A 37 -6.87 4.45 4.74
C VAL A 37 -5.45 4.47 4.19
N ILE A 38 -5.29 4.29 2.89
CA ILE A 38 -4.03 4.44 2.18
C ILE A 38 -4.04 5.81 1.52
N GLY A 39 -3.20 6.73 2.00
CA GLY A 39 -3.02 8.05 1.39
C GLY A 39 -1.85 8.03 0.43
N ILE A 40 -2.05 8.53 -0.79
CA ILE A 40 -1.01 8.58 -1.82
C ILE A 40 -0.68 10.03 -2.09
N LYS A 41 0.59 10.38 -1.93
CA LYS A 41 1.20 11.60 -2.47
C LYS A 41 2.08 11.25 -3.65
N SER A 42 1.96 12.02 -4.73
CA SER A 42 2.82 11.90 -5.88
C SER A 42 3.05 13.23 -6.57
N GLN A 43 4.31 13.51 -6.88
CA GLN A 43 4.66 14.70 -7.64
C GLN A 43 4.03 14.68 -9.05
N GLU A 44 3.82 13.50 -9.63
CA GLU A 44 3.13 13.33 -10.91
C GLU A 44 1.66 13.76 -10.83
N ILE A 45 0.93 13.35 -9.79
CA ILE A 45 -0.45 13.81 -9.54
C ILE A 45 -0.48 15.32 -9.36
N LYS A 46 0.40 15.85 -8.52
CA LYS A 46 0.46 17.28 -8.24
C LYS A 46 0.71 18.10 -9.52
N THR A 47 1.55 17.60 -10.41
CA THR A 47 1.88 18.25 -11.69
C THR A 47 0.68 18.24 -12.65
N HIS A 48 -0.15 17.20 -12.61
CA HIS A 48 -1.33 17.04 -13.46
C HIS A 48 -2.65 17.34 -12.74
N ALA A 49 -2.64 18.04 -11.61
CA ALA A 49 -3.84 18.29 -10.80
C ALA A 49 -4.98 18.97 -11.58
N HIS A 50 -4.65 19.74 -12.63
CA HIS A 50 -5.62 20.40 -13.50
C HIS A 50 -6.08 19.56 -14.71
N CYS A 51 -5.47 18.40 -14.95
CA CYS A 51 -5.76 17.51 -16.06
C CYS A 51 -5.44 16.05 -15.68
N LEU A 52 -6.18 15.51 -14.71
CA LEU A 52 -5.96 14.14 -14.22
C LEU A 52 -6.24 13.08 -15.29
N ASP A 53 -7.08 13.40 -16.28
CA ASP A 53 -7.35 12.53 -17.43
C ASP A 53 -6.07 12.11 -18.16
N ALA A 54 -5.05 12.98 -18.19
CA ALA A 54 -3.76 12.68 -18.83
C ALA A 54 -2.95 11.58 -18.12
N ILE A 55 -3.24 11.33 -16.83
CA ILE A 55 -2.56 10.32 -16.01
C ILE A 55 -3.53 9.29 -15.42
N TRP A 56 -4.80 9.29 -15.87
CA TRP A 56 -5.86 8.48 -15.28
C TRP A 56 -5.55 6.99 -15.34
N ASP A 57 -5.02 6.51 -16.48
CA ASP A 57 -4.64 5.10 -16.64
C ASP A 57 -3.57 4.66 -15.61
N LYS A 58 -2.64 5.56 -15.27
CA LYS A 58 -1.64 5.29 -14.23
C LYS A 58 -2.26 5.25 -12.84
N MET A 59 -3.16 6.20 -12.55
CA MET A 59 -3.91 6.20 -11.29
C MET A 59 -4.73 4.91 -11.12
N GLN A 60 -5.41 4.47 -12.19
CA GLN A 60 -6.15 3.21 -12.21
C GLN A 60 -5.26 1.99 -12.01
N THR A 61 -4.06 1.99 -12.62
CA THR A 61 -3.08 0.92 -12.45
C THR A 61 -2.65 0.81 -10.98
N VAL A 62 -2.34 1.94 -10.33
CA VAL A 62 -1.99 1.97 -8.90
C VAL A 62 -3.16 1.49 -8.03
N LEU A 63 -4.39 1.95 -8.31
CA LEU A 63 -5.58 1.52 -7.58
C LEU A 63 -5.82 0.01 -7.72
N GLY A 64 -5.70 -0.53 -8.94
CA GLY A 64 -5.88 -1.96 -9.20
C GLY A 64 -4.85 -2.80 -8.44
N HIS A 65 -3.59 -2.34 -8.43
CA HIS A 65 -2.52 -2.99 -7.69
C HIS A 65 -2.77 -3.01 -6.17
N LEU A 66 -3.11 -1.85 -5.60
CA LEU A 66 -3.45 -1.72 -4.19
C LEU A 66 -4.64 -2.59 -3.79
N TYR A 67 -5.67 -2.64 -4.64
CA TYR A 67 -6.85 -3.46 -4.41
C TYR A 67 -6.51 -4.95 -4.40
N VAL A 68 -5.77 -5.45 -5.38
CA VAL A 68 -5.36 -6.86 -5.43
C VAL A 68 -4.46 -7.22 -4.24
N ALA A 69 -3.50 -6.37 -3.90
CA ALA A 69 -2.60 -6.60 -2.77
C ALA A 69 -3.37 -6.68 -1.44
N GLN A 70 -4.29 -5.75 -1.19
CA GLN A 70 -5.13 -5.77 0.00
C GLN A 70 -6.06 -6.99 0.03
N LEU A 71 -6.70 -7.31 -1.10
CA LEU A 71 -7.67 -8.38 -1.19
C LEU A 71 -7.05 -9.74 -0.90
N ASN A 72 -5.84 -10.00 -1.43
CA ASN A 72 -5.11 -11.24 -1.17
C ASN A 72 -4.88 -11.46 0.34
N VAL A 73 -4.40 -10.43 1.06
CA VAL A 73 -4.18 -10.53 2.50
C VAL A 73 -5.50 -10.67 3.27
N ALA A 74 -6.54 -9.96 2.84
CA ALA A 74 -7.85 -10.04 3.45
C ALA A 74 -8.46 -11.45 3.33
N TYR A 75 -8.29 -12.12 2.19
CA TYR A 75 -8.72 -13.50 2.00
C TYR A 75 -7.90 -14.49 2.84
N GLU A 76 -6.57 -14.35 2.84
CA GLU A 76 -5.69 -15.19 3.67
C GLU A 76 -6.05 -15.10 5.16
N ALA A 77 -6.52 -13.93 5.61
CA ALA A 77 -6.94 -13.68 6.98
C ALA A 77 -8.45 -13.95 7.26
N ASN A 78 -9.20 -14.53 6.31
CA ASN A 78 -10.66 -14.75 6.42
C ASN A 78 -11.48 -13.46 6.71
N ALA A 79 -11.03 -12.31 6.23
CA ALA A 79 -11.69 -11.01 6.37
C ALA A 79 -11.93 -10.32 5.01
N PRO A 80 -12.60 -10.97 4.03
CA PRO A 80 -12.69 -10.48 2.64
C PRO A 80 -13.44 -9.15 2.48
N LEU A 81 -14.24 -8.76 3.48
CA LEU A 81 -15.00 -7.50 3.50
C LEU A 81 -14.31 -6.41 4.33
N PHE A 82 -13.00 -6.53 4.59
CA PHE A 82 -12.25 -5.51 5.32
C PHE A 82 -12.25 -4.17 4.56
N ASP A 83 -12.65 -3.10 5.25
CA ASP A 83 -12.81 -1.76 4.68
C ASP A 83 -11.44 -1.10 4.48
N CYS A 84 -11.05 -0.91 3.22
CA CYS A 84 -9.81 -0.28 2.82
C CYS A 84 -10.07 0.82 1.79
N ASN A 85 -9.76 2.06 2.15
CA ASN A 85 -9.94 3.23 1.28
C ASN A 85 -8.59 3.71 0.75
N VAL A 86 -8.55 4.06 -0.53
CA VAL A 86 -7.40 4.75 -1.13
C VAL A 86 -7.79 6.20 -1.41
N VAL A 87 -6.93 7.13 -1.02
CA VAL A 87 -7.13 8.58 -1.19
C VAL A 87 -5.89 9.21 -1.80
N PHE A 88 -6.04 9.95 -2.87
CA PHE A 88 -4.97 10.73 -3.47
C PHE A 88 -4.87 12.10 -2.78
N GLU A 89 -3.89 12.25 -1.89
CA GLU A 89 -3.78 13.41 -0.99
C GLU A 89 -3.55 14.73 -1.70
N ASP A 90 -2.91 14.71 -2.87
CA ASP A 90 -2.62 15.93 -3.63
C ASP A 90 -3.88 16.56 -4.25
N VAL A 91 -5.00 15.83 -4.32
CA VAL A 91 -6.23 16.28 -4.99
C VAL A 91 -7.50 16.08 -4.16
N CYS A 92 -7.44 15.44 -2.99
CA CYS A 92 -8.64 15.17 -2.19
C CYS A 92 -9.18 16.39 -1.42
N GLY A 93 -8.42 17.49 -1.35
CA GLY A 93 -8.87 18.75 -0.77
C GLY A 93 -8.87 18.83 0.76
N TYR A 94 -8.30 17.82 1.44
CA TYR A 94 -8.15 17.81 2.89
C TYR A 94 -6.88 17.05 3.31
N PHE A 95 -6.46 17.25 4.56
CA PHE A 95 -5.30 16.56 5.12
C PHE A 95 -5.75 15.32 5.89
N ILE A 96 -5.45 14.12 5.37
CA ILE A 96 -5.86 12.86 6.00
C ILE A 96 -5.36 12.74 7.44
N HIS A 97 -4.13 13.20 7.71
CA HIS A 97 -3.57 13.18 9.07
C HIS A 97 -4.33 14.09 10.06
N LEU A 98 -5.24 14.96 9.61
CA LEU A 98 -6.12 15.76 10.46
C LEU A 98 -7.54 15.17 10.58
N GLU A 99 -7.79 13.97 10.07
CA GLU A 99 -9.06 13.27 10.27
C GLU A 99 -9.29 12.97 11.77
N PRO A 100 -10.43 13.40 12.37
CA PRO A 100 -10.66 13.26 13.81
C PRO A 100 -10.70 11.80 14.28
N ASN A 101 -11.22 10.92 13.43
CA ASN A 101 -11.37 9.50 13.74
C ASN A 101 -10.10 8.68 13.49
N LEU A 102 -9.05 9.31 12.95
CA LEU A 102 -7.79 8.63 12.71
C LEU A 102 -7.06 8.39 14.03
N THR A 103 -6.67 7.15 14.28
CA THR A 103 -6.09 6.75 15.56
C THR A 103 -4.64 6.32 15.46
N LYS A 104 -4.24 5.73 14.33
CA LYS A 104 -2.92 5.12 14.16
C LYS A 104 -2.38 5.35 12.77
N VAL A 105 -1.08 5.55 12.68
CA VAL A 105 -0.35 5.66 11.42
C VAL A 105 0.74 4.60 11.33
N CYS A 106 0.81 3.95 10.17
CA CYS A 106 1.75 2.88 9.86
C CYS A 106 2.74 3.39 8.82
N LEU A 107 4.03 3.42 9.14
CA LEU A 107 5.04 3.96 8.23
C LEU A 107 6.41 3.31 8.48
N PRO A 108 7.31 3.35 7.49
CA PRO A 108 8.71 2.98 7.71
C PRO A 108 9.33 3.81 8.84
N GLU A 109 10.17 3.19 9.67
CA GLU A 109 10.78 3.85 10.84
C GLU A 109 11.52 5.14 10.49
N LYS A 110 12.14 5.20 9.31
CA LYS A 110 12.84 6.37 8.80
C LYS A 110 11.97 7.63 8.64
N ASP A 111 10.64 7.46 8.56
CA ASP A 111 9.71 8.55 8.28
C ASP A 111 9.00 9.05 9.56
N MET A 112 9.40 8.56 10.75
CA MET A 112 8.75 8.87 12.04
C MET A 112 8.72 10.36 12.42
N ASP A 113 9.70 11.15 11.98
CA ASP A 113 9.72 12.58 12.26
C ASP A 113 8.56 13.34 11.61
N GLN A 114 8.02 12.84 10.50
CA GLN A 114 6.84 13.42 9.86
C GLN A 114 5.61 13.32 10.76
N VAL A 115 5.49 12.24 11.54
CA VAL A 115 4.35 12.04 12.44
C VAL A 115 4.41 12.95 13.66
N LYS A 116 5.62 13.33 14.11
CA LYS A 116 5.77 14.33 15.17
C LYS A 116 5.13 15.65 14.76
N LYS A 117 5.41 16.12 13.54
CA LYS A 117 4.80 17.33 12.96
C LYS A 117 3.29 17.21 12.83
N TRP A 118 2.78 16.04 12.40
CA TRP A 118 1.33 15.81 12.35
C TRP A 118 0.68 15.83 13.73
N ASN A 119 1.34 15.25 14.74
CA ASN A 119 0.83 15.26 16.12
C ASN A 119 0.86 16.65 16.76
N GLU A 120 1.82 17.51 16.38
CA GLU A 120 1.80 18.93 16.74
C GLU A 120 0.59 19.64 16.12
N ALA A 121 0.41 19.53 14.80
CA ALA A 121 -0.72 20.13 14.09
C ALA A 121 -2.08 19.64 14.64
N ARG A 122 -2.20 18.34 14.98
CA ARG A 122 -3.41 17.78 15.59
C ARG A 122 -3.71 18.37 16.96
N LYS A 123 -2.69 18.57 17.81
CA LYS A 123 -2.86 19.18 19.13
C LYS A 123 -3.34 20.63 19.03
N GLU A 124 -2.84 21.40 18.06
CA GLU A 124 -3.24 22.80 17.84
C GLU A 124 -4.74 22.93 17.55
N ILE A 125 -5.33 21.96 16.88
CA ILE A 125 -6.76 21.92 16.55
C ILE A 125 -7.60 21.05 17.50
N GLY A 126 -7.03 20.62 18.63
CA GLY A 126 -7.75 19.88 19.67
C GLY A 126 -8.02 18.40 19.36
N LEU A 127 -7.28 17.79 18.43
CA LEU A 127 -7.37 16.37 18.11
C LEU A 127 -6.40 15.50 18.93
N ASN A 128 -6.79 14.24 19.12
CA ASN A 128 -5.93 13.23 19.74
C ASN A 128 -4.70 12.95 18.87
N VAL A 129 -3.55 12.72 19.51
CA VAL A 129 -2.33 12.31 18.81
C VAL A 129 -2.50 10.92 18.17
N LEU A 130 -1.81 10.71 17.05
CA LEU A 130 -1.73 9.44 16.34
C LEU A 130 -0.73 8.52 17.05
N GLU A 131 -1.16 7.29 17.29
CA GLU A 131 -0.26 6.18 17.62
C GLU A 131 0.61 5.84 16.40
N VAL A 132 1.88 5.54 16.61
CA VAL A 132 2.85 5.28 15.54
C VAL A 132 3.21 3.81 15.55
N HIS A 133 3.00 3.14 14.41
CA HIS A 133 3.48 1.79 14.18
C HIS A 133 4.60 1.80 13.14
N GLY A 134 5.83 1.51 13.59
CA GLY A 134 7.00 1.39 12.73
C GLY A 134 6.97 0.08 11.94
N MET A 135 7.14 0.17 10.63
CA MET A 135 7.15 -0.97 9.73
C MET A 135 8.58 -1.29 9.29
N SER A 136 8.99 -2.55 9.42
CA SER A 136 10.31 -3.00 8.97
C SER A 136 10.26 -3.34 7.49
N ARG A 137 11.19 -2.78 6.70
CA ARG A 137 11.40 -3.25 5.32
C ARG A 137 12.09 -4.61 5.42
N HIS A 138 11.39 -5.69 5.05
CA HIS A 138 12.12 -6.89 4.66
C HIS A 138 12.91 -6.55 3.39
N PRO A 139 14.23 -6.87 3.31
CA PRO A 139 14.96 -6.72 2.07
C PRO A 139 14.36 -7.67 1.03
N THR A 140 13.68 -7.11 0.02
CA THR A 140 13.21 -7.88 -1.13
C THR A 140 14.42 -8.37 -1.91
N THR A 141 14.69 -9.68 -1.87
CA THR A 141 15.56 -10.32 -2.85
C THR A 141 14.94 -10.09 -4.23
N PRO A 142 15.67 -9.60 -5.24
CA PRO A 142 15.13 -9.46 -6.58
C PRO A 142 14.66 -10.83 -7.06
N VAL A 143 13.39 -10.97 -7.41
CA VAL A 143 12.89 -12.15 -8.12
C VAL A 143 13.56 -12.13 -9.49
N GLN A 144 14.60 -12.95 -9.67
CA GLN A 144 15.14 -13.23 -10.99
C GLN A 144 14.02 -13.86 -11.82
N PRO A 145 13.77 -13.39 -13.05
CA PRO A 145 12.83 -14.06 -13.94
C PRO A 145 13.33 -15.49 -14.19
N SER A 146 12.60 -16.48 -13.70
CA SER A 146 12.88 -17.89 -13.97
C SER A 146 12.86 -18.09 -15.48
N HIS A 147 14.03 -18.38 -16.05
CA HIS A 147 14.19 -18.67 -17.46
C HIS A 147 13.16 -19.69 -17.95
N GLN A 148 12.58 -19.36 -19.10
CA GLN A 148 11.82 -20.25 -19.97
C GLN A 148 12.46 -21.65 -19.98
N LYS A 149 11.72 -22.67 -19.54
CA LYS A 149 12.03 -24.05 -19.93
C LYS A 149 11.92 -24.11 -21.45
N LYS A 150 13.06 -24.08 -22.14
CA LYS A 150 13.17 -24.50 -23.53
C LYS A 150 12.72 -25.96 -23.59
N ALA A 151 11.66 -26.21 -24.35
CA ALA A 151 11.37 -27.52 -24.86
C ALA A 151 12.47 -27.88 -25.88
N SER A 152 13.41 -28.71 -25.46
CA SER A 152 14.28 -29.48 -26.33
C SER A 152 14.77 -30.64 -25.50
N ASP A 153 14.30 -31.83 -25.85
CA ASP A 153 14.97 -33.14 -25.71
C ASP A 153 13.88 -34.23 -25.65
N ILE A 154 13.30 -34.54 -26.81
CA ILE A 154 12.85 -35.89 -27.11
C ILE A 154 13.63 -36.26 -28.37
N VAL A 155 14.78 -36.88 -28.14
CA VAL A 155 15.51 -37.64 -29.16
C VAL A 155 15.16 -39.09 -28.87
N ASP A 156 14.57 -39.76 -29.85
CA ASP A 156 14.38 -41.20 -29.90
C ASP A 156 15.72 -41.93 -29.68
N ASP A 157 15.74 -42.95 -28.82
CA ASP A 157 16.38 -44.23 -29.16
C ASP A 157 15.93 -45.36 -28.22
N ASP A 158 16.02 -46.57 -28.77
CA ASP A 158 15.42 -47.84 -28.39
C ASP A 158 15.82 -48.43 -27.03
N CYS A 159 14.91 -49.21 -26.41
CA CYS A 159 15.06 -50.68 -26.25
C CYS A 159 14.08 -51.33 -25.24
N VAL A 160 13.27 -52.25 -25.79
CA VAL A 160 12.99 -53.65 -25.36
C VAL A 160 12.43 -53.93 -23.95
N GLY A 161 11.25 -54.60 -23.92
CA GLY A 161 10.82 -55.38 -22.76
C GLY A 161 9.43 -56.02 -22.84
N VAL A 162 9.34 -57.13 -23.59
CA VAL A 162 8.28 -58.19 -23.62
C VAL A 162 6.98 -57.89 -24.37
#